data_AF-K1Z1W7-F1
#
_entry.id   AF-K1Z1W7-F1
#
_cell.length_a   1.000
_cell.length_b   1.000
_cell.length_c   1.000
_cell.angle_alpha   90.00
_cell.angle_beta   90.00
_cell.angle_gamma   90.00
#
_symmetry.space_group_name_H-M   'P 1'
#
loop_
_entity.id
_entity.type
_entity.pdbx_description
1 polymer ?
#
loop_
_entity_poly.entity_id
_entity_poly.type
_entity_poly.pdbx_seq_one_letter_code
_entity_poly.pdbx_strand_id
1 'polypeptide(L)'
;TYDNKVVITPYFTHTNGATKDWKNSAGKKDRPWLLSVKCAYDKYKKYYGHGIGMSTHDALMRATKDDWGYVQLLTYYYSNTQVEKIY
;
A
#
# COMPACT_ATOMS: atom_id res chain seq x y z
N THR A 1 -7.99 -5.91 -7.71
CA THR A 1 -9.37 -6.18 -7.27
C THR A 1 -9.36 -6.83 -5.90
N TYR A 2 -10.47 -6.77 -5.19
CA TYR A 2 -10.76 -7.55 -3.99
C TYR A 2 -12.18 -8.07 -4.15
N ASP A 3 -12.41 -9.36 -4.00
CA ASP A 3 -13.68 -10.03 -4.33
C ASP A 3 -14.21 -9.63 -5.73
N ASN A 4 -13.35 -9.68 -6.74
CA ASN A 4 -13.63 -9.31 -8.14
C ASN A 4 -14.16 -7.88 -8.34
N LYS A 5 -13.99 -7.00 -7.34
CA LYS A 5 -14.37 -5.58 -7.41
C LYS A 5 -13.15 -4.70 -7.49
N VAL A 6 -13.25 -3.63 -8.27
CA VAL A 6 -12.24 -2.57 -8.30
C VAL A 6 -12.13 -1.97 -6.89
N VAL A 7 -10.89 -1.83 -6.42
CA VAL A 7 -10.57 -1.35 -5.09
C VAL A 7 -10.00 0.05 -5.14
N ILE A 8 -10.13 0.77 -4.04
CA ILE A 8 -9.48 2.06 -3.88
C ILE A 8 -8.07 1.83 -3.36
N THR A 9 -7.08 2.31 -4.10
CA THR A 9 -5.64 2.09 -3.90
C THR A 9 -4.92 3.42 -3.68
N PRO A 10 -5.04 4.04 -2.50
CA PRO A 10 -4.34 5.28 -2.22
C PRO A 10 -2.83 5.05 -2.13
N TYR A 11 -2.05 6.07 -2.46
CA TYR A 11 -0.59 6.06 -2.43
C TYR A 11 -0.08 7.43 -2.00
N PHE A 12 1.14 7.48 -1.47
CA PHE A 12 1.73 8.69 -0.91
C PHE A 12 3.27 8.63 -0.94
N THR A 13 3.94 9.71 -0.51
CA THR A 13 5.39 9.85 -0.69
C THR A 13 6.20 8.86 0.14
N HIS A 14 6.17 8.96 1.47
CA HIS A 14 6.90 8.05 2.35
C HIS A 14 6.41 8.09 3.80
N THR A 15 6.66 7.00 4.52
CA THR A 15 6.34 6.82 5.95
C THR A 15 7.56 7.11 6.83
N ASN A 16 7.48 6.73 8.10
CA ASN A 16 8.60 6.61 9.03
C ASN A 16 8.92 5.14 9.40
N GLY A 17 8.41 4.17 8.64
CA GLY A 17 8.69 2.74 8.84
C GLY A 17 7.50 1.80 8.63
N ALA A 18 6.27 2.31 8.60
CA ALA A 18 5.06 1.54 8.30
C ALA A 18 3.91 2.42 7.82
N THR A 19 3.00 1.85 7.02
CA THR A 19 1.75 2.49 6.62
C THR A 19 0.73 2.42 7.76
N LYS A 20 -0.36 3.16 7.65
CA LYS A 20 -1.50 3.13 8.57
C LYS A 20 -2.60 2.24 8.02
N ASP A 21 -3.28 1.56 8.93
CA ASP A 21 -4.56 0.93 8.61
C ASP A 21 -5.58 1.98 8.19
N TRP A 22 -6.47 1.60 7.28
CA TRP A 22 -7.71 2.33 7.08
C TRP A 22 -8.62 2.09 8.29
N LYS A 23 -8.58 3.00 9.26
CA LYS A 23 -9.54 3.01 10.37
C LYS A 23 -10.81 3.72 9.94
N ASN A 24 -11.87 2.96 9.83
CA ASN A 24 -13.21 3.47 9.58
C ASN A 24 -13.67 4.30 10.78
N SER A 25 -14.00 5.57 10.56
CA SER A 25 -14.69 6.41 11.54
C SER A 25 -16.09 6.71 11.01
N ALA A 26 -17.10 6.47 11.85
CA ALA A 26 -18.51 6.80 11.59
C ALA A 26 -19.15 6.10 10.36
N GLY A 27 -19.15 4.76 10.33
CA GLY A 27 -20.09 3.99 9.50
C GLY A 27 -19.78 3.87 8.00
N LYS A 28 -18.55 4.14 7.55
CA LYS A 28 -18.14 3.85 6.17
C LYS A 28 -17.91 2.34 6.00
N LYS A 29 -17.71 1.85 4.77
CA LYS A 29 -17.32 0.44 4.56
C LYS A 29 -15.85 0.23 4.91
N ASP A 30 -15.56 -0.81 5.68
CA ASP A 30 -14.21 -1.28 5.93
C ASP A 30 -13.51 -1.64 4.63
N ARG A 31 -12.19 -1.49 4.63
CA ARG A 31 -11.32 -1.74 3.46
C ARG A 31 -10.26 -2.74 3.88
N PRO A 32 -10.58 -4.04 3.85
CA PRO A 32 -9.69 -5.09 4.36
C PRO A 32 -8.36 -5.17 3.61
N TRP A 33 -8.25 -4.57 2.43
CA TRP A 33 -7.00 -4.45 1.68
C TRP A 33 -6.11 -3.27 2.08
N LEU A 34 -6.54 -2.40 3.01
CA LEU A 34 -5.75 -1.25 3.47
C LEU A 34 -5.26 -1.48 4.91
N LEU A 35 -4.41 -2.49 5.07
CA LEU A 35 -3.75 -2.81 6.33
C LEU A 35 -2.37 -2.14 6.43
N SER A 36 -1.92 -1.94 7.66
CA SER A 36 -0.57 -1.48 7.98
C SER A 36 0.45 -2.52 7.53
N VAL A 37 1.41 -2.08 6.72
CA VAL A 37 2.53 -2.89 6.24
C VAL A 37 3.85 -2.19 6.52
N LYS A 38 4.90 -2.98 6.70
CA LYS A 38 6.24 -2.49 7.01
C LYS A 38 6.87 -1.81 5.79
N CYS A 39 7.38 -0.61 5.98
CA CYS A 39 8.14 0.13 4.98
C CYS A 39 9.60 0.20 5.43
N ALA A 40 10.38 -0.83 5.13
CA ALA A 40 11.75 -0.97 5.64
C ALA A 40 12.68 0.15 5.16
N TYR A 41 12.47 0.65 3.95
CA TYR A 41 13.29 1.72 3.36
C TYR A 41 12.88 3.12 3.80
N ASP A 42 11.72 3.24 4.43
CA ASP A 42 11.24 4.49 5.04
C ASP A 42 11.68 4.65 6.49
N LYS A 43 12.33 3.64 7.09
CA LYS A 43 12.78 3.70 8.47
C LYS A 43 13.66 4.95 8.67
N TYR A 44 13.26 5.81 9.61
CA TYR A 44 13.90 7.11 9.93
C TYR A 44 13.64 8.28 8.97
N LYS A 45 12.79 8.11 7.96
CA LYS A 45 12.31 9.27 7.17
C LYS A 45 11.24 10.06 7.92
N LYS A 46 11.12 11.34 7.57
CA LYS A 46 10.02 12.19 8.04
C LYS A 46 8.72 11.71 7.37
N TYR A 47 7.67 11.48 8.15
CA TYR A 47 6.39 11.08 7.56
C TYR A 47 5.85 12.15 6.59
N TYR A 48 5.53 11.76 5.35
CA TYR A 48 5.03 12.71 4.33
C TYR A 48 3.92 12.10 3.47
N GLY A 49 2.69 12.58 3.71
CA GLY A 49 1.44 12.13 3.07
C GLY A 49 0.41 11.67 4.10
N HIS A 50 -0.70 11.07 3.65
CA HIS A 50 -1.72 10.51 4.54
C HIS A 50 -1.28 9.16 5.16
N GLY A 51 -0.41 8.44 4.45
CA GLY A 51 0.22 7.17 4.83
C GLY A 51 -0.68 5.96 4.91
N ILE A 52 -1.63 5.84 3.98
CA ILE A 52 -2.48 4.65 3.82
C ILE A 52 -2.17 4.06 2.45
N GLY A 53 -2.12 2.72 2.34
CA GLY A 53 -1.82 2.06 1.07
C GLY A 53 -0.33 2.10 0.75
N MET A 54 0.05 2.50 -0.46
CA MET A 54 1.43 2.35 -0.94
C MET A 54 2.33 3.56 -0.63
N SER A 55 3.47 3.30 0.00
CA SER A 55 4.59 4.24 0.07
C SER A 55 5.37 4.18 -1.25
N THR A 56 5.38 5.28 -2.00
CA THR A 56 6.09 5.34 -3.31
C THR A 56 7.60 5.24 -3.16
N HIS A 57 8.17 5.79 -2.08
CA HIS A 57 9.60 5.62 -1.81
C HIS A 57 9.96 4.17 -1.48
N ASP A 58 9.26 3.54 -0.53
CA ASP A 58 9.55 2.15 -0.16
C ASP A 58 9.34 1.20 -1.35
N ALA A 59 8.32 1.45 -2.18
CA ALA A 59 8.06 0.69 -3.39
C ALA A 59 9.19 0.83 -4.42
N LEU A 60 9.66 2.06 -4.66
CA LEU A 60 10.80 2.33 -5.54
C LEU A 60 12.06 1.61 -5.05
N MET A 61 12.32 1.65 -3.74
CA MET A 61 13.49 1.00 -3.17
C MET A 61 13.41 -0.51 -3.25
N ARG A 62 12.24 -1.13 -3.02
CA ARG A 62 12.02 -2.56 -3.23
C ARG A 62 12.21 -2.97 -4.69
N ALA A 63 11.68 -2.19 -5.64
CA ALA A 63 11.90 -2.43 -7.06
C ALA A 63 13.40 -2.36 -7.42
N THR A 64 14.12 -1.38 -6.88
CA THR A 64 15.52 -1.12 -7.25
C THR A 64 16.51 -2.04 -6.54
N LYS A 65 16.23 -2.43 -5.29
CA LYS A 65 17.17 -3.17 -4.42
C LYS A 65 16.81 -4.64 -4.24
N ASP A 66 15.53 -4.97 -4.26
CA ASP A 66 15.03 -6.32 -4.00
C ASP A 66 14.49 -6.99 -5.28
N ASP A 67 14.55 -6.30 -6.43
CA ASP A 67 14.04 -6.73 -7.74
C ASP A 67 12.54 -7.07 -7.73
N TRP A 68 11.76 -6.36 -6.89
CA TRP A 68 10.32 -6.60 -6.79
C TRP A 68 9.59 -6.09 -8.04
N GLY A 69 8.83 -6.98 -8.67
CA GLY A 69 7.91 -6.63 -9.74
C GLY A 69 6.65 -5.90 -9.26
N TYR A 70 5.97 -5.22 -10.19
CA TYR A 70 4.78 -4.41 -9.87
C TYR A 70 3.64 -5.22 -9.22
N VAL A 71 3.42 -6.48 -9.63
CA VAL A 71 2.39 -7.34 -9.03
C VAL A 71 2.70 -7.59 -7.55
N GLN A 72 3.95 -7.89 -7.23
CA GLN A 72 4.40 -8.11 -5.85
C GLN A 72 4.28 -6.83 -5.02
N LEU A 73 4.65 -5.67 -5.57
CA LEU A 73 4.49 -4.38 -4.90
C LEU A 73 3.02 -4.08 -4.60
N LEU A 74 2.15 -4.20 -5.59
CA LEU A 74 0.72 -3.91 -5.43
C LEU A 74 0.08 -4.85 -4.39
N THR A 75 0.34 -6.14 -4.47
CA THR A 75 -0.21 -7.13 -3.54
C THR A 75 0.38 -7.01 -2.13
N TYR A 76 1.60 -6.47 -1.98
CA TYR A 76 2.20 -6.17 -0.69
C TYR A 76 1.50 -5.01 0.03
N TYR A 77 1.30 -3.87 -0.65
CA TYR A 77 0.68 -2.69 -0.02
C TYR A 77 -0.84 -2.75 0.04
N TYR A 78 -1.45 -3.61 -0.78
CA TYR A 78 -2.90 -3.81 -0.82
C TYR A 78 -3.22 -5.28 -0.52
N SER A 79 -3.42 -5.60 0.76
CA SER A 79 -3.56 -6.97 1.25
C SER A 79 -4.71 -7.74 0.61
N ASN A 80 -4.49 -9.02 0.31
CA ASN A 80 -5.50 -9.92 -0.27
C ASN A 80 -6.13 -9.40 -1.59
N THR A 81 -5.42 -8.55 -2.34
CA THR A 81 -5.87 -8.10 -3.65
C THR A 81 -5.27 -8.94 -4.78
N GLN A 82 -5.92 -8.89 -5.94
CA GLN A 82 -5.44 -9.47 -7.19
C GLN A 82 -5.17 -8.38 -8.22
N VAL A 83 -4.22 -8.59 -9.13
CA VAL A 83 -3.98 -7.72 -10.28
C VAL A 83 -4.62 -8.37 -11.50
N GLU A 84 -5.57 -7.67 -12.12
CA GLU A 84 -6.36 -8.19 -13.23
C GLU A 84 -6.19 -7.30 -14.46
N LYS A 85 -6.14 -7.94 -15.64
CA LYS A 85 -6.24 -7.25 -16.94
C LYS A 85 -7.72 -7.15 -17.32
N ILE A 86 -8.21 -5.93 -17.52
CA ILE A 86 -9.63 -5.69 -17.82
C ILE A 86 -9.91 -5.75 -19.33
N TYR A 87 -8.93 -5.41 -20.17
CA TYR A 87 -8.98 -5.42 -21.63
C TYR A 87 -7.60 -5.71 -22.21
#